data_AF-A0A971GI01-F1
#
_entry.id   AF-A0A971GI01-F1
#
_cell.length_a   1.000
_cell.length_b   1.000
_cell.length_c   1.000
_cell.angle_alpha   90.00
_cell.angle_beta   90.00
_cell.angle_gamma   90.00
#
_symmetry.space_group_name_H-M   'P 1'
#
loop_
_entity.id
_entity.type
_entity.pdbx_description
1 polymer ?
#
loop_
_entity_poly.entity_id
_entity_poly.type
_entity_poly.pdbx_seq_one_letter_code
_entity_poly.pdbx_strand_id
1 'polypeptide(L)'
;MKINDKKILVAFIATPLAAALIIAAVSAWSLFRVEPGVVKLLSSPDTLKDAYLELREPQLFAGYKNWDREGNGVFNTIRFFDNRVFYGAGIRPEEKPYLELLLERRHAGAMLGVKTALFLLLVSVMGAVALAVEVKGSGQK
;
A
#
# COMPACT_ATOMS: atom_id res chain seq x y z
N MET A 1 -14.37 -40.15 0.82
CA MET A 1 -14.07 -38.96 -0.02
C MET A 1 -12.59 -38.65 0.15
N LYS A 2 -11.76 -38.84 -0.89
CA LYS A 2 -10.31 -38.62 -0.81
C LYS A 2 -10.05 -37.15 -1.18
N ILE A 3 -9.54 -36.37 -0.23
CA ILE A 3 -9.17 -34.98 -0.48
C ILE A 3 -8.04 -34.96 -1.51
N ASN A 4 -8.10 -34.06 -2.49
CA ASN A 4 -7.07 -33.92 -3.52
C ASN A 4 -6.03 -32.90 -3.04
N ASP A 5 -5.06 -33.38 -2.28
CA ASP A 5 -4.06 -32.57 -1.59
C ASP A 5 -3.26 -31.67 -2.55
N LYS A 6 -2.97 -32.15 -3.77
CA LYS A 6 -2.31 -31.36 -4.84
C LYS A 6 -3.11 -30.13 -5.26
N LYS A 7 -4.43 -30.26 -5.42
CA LYS A 7 -5.28 -29.11 -5.81
C LYS A 7 -5.32 -28.05 -4.70
N ILE A 8 -5.31 -28.49 -3.44
CA ILE A 8 -5.28 -27.58 -2.28
C ILE A 8 -3.94 -26.86 -2.22
N LEU A 9 -2.82 -27.57 -2.38
CA LEU A 9 -1.49 -26.96 -2.39
C LEU A 9 -1.32 -25.96 -3.54
N VAL A 10 -1.79 -26.28 -4.75
CA VAL A 10 -1.75 -25.33 -5.87
C VAL A 10 -2.55 -24.06 -5.58
N ALA A 11 -3.76 -24.18 -5.01
CA ALA A 11 -4.55 -23.02 -4.62
C ALA A 11 -3.89 -22.21 -3.49
N PHE A 12 -3.27 -22.90 -2.53
CA PHE A 12 -2.52 -22.32 -1.42
C PHE A 12 -1.25 -21.58 -1.88
N ILE A 13 -0.67 -21.95 -3.01
CA ILE A 13 0.44 -21.23 -3.65
C ILE A 13 -0.09 -20.04 -4.46
N ALA A 14 -1.01 -20.31 -5.39
CA ALA A 14 -1.43 -19.34 -6.39
C ALA A 14 -2.14 -18.11 -5.79
N THR A 15 -2.96 -18.32 -4.76
CA THR A 15 -3.74 -17.24 -4.13
C THR A 15 -2.87 -16.18 -3.45
N PRO A 16 -2.00 -16.53 -2.48
CA PRO A 16 -1.12 -15.54 -1.86
C PRO A 16 -0.10 -14.98 -2.85
N LEU A 17 0.33 -15.75 -3.86
CA LEU A 17 1.21 -15.24 -4.92
C LEU A 17 0.53 -14.12 -5.73
N ALA A 18 -0.69 -14.35 -6.18
CA ALA A 18 -1.45 -13.34 -6.92
C ALA A 18 -1.68 -12.08 -6.07
N ALA A 19 -2.06 -12.25 -4.82
CA ALA A 19 -2.22 -11.13 -3.88
C ALA A 19 -0.89 -10.38 -3.65
N ALA A 20 0.23 -11.10 -3.49
CA ALA A 20 1.55 -10.51 -3.32
C ALA A 20 1.94 -9.64 -4.52
N LEU A 21 1.72 -10.13 -5.74
CA LEU A 21 2.05 -9.39 -6.96
C LEU A 21 1.22 -8.10 -7.09
N ILE A 22 -0.09 -8.17 -6.83
CA ILE A 22 -0.97 -7.00 -6.87
C ILE A 22 -0.54 -5.96 -5.83
N ILE A 23 -0.32 -6.40 -4.59
CA ILE A 23 0.07 -5.51 -3.49
C ILE A 23 1.46 -4.89 -3.76
N ALA A 24 2.42 -5.69 -4.23
CA ALA A 24 3.76 -5.22 -4.57
C ALA A 24 3.70 -4.16 -5.68
N ALA A 25 2.93 -4.40 -6.74
CA ALA A 25 2.79 -3.47 -7.86
C ALA A 25 2.24 -2.11 -7.40
N VAL A 26 1.16 -2.10 -6.62
CA VAL A 26 0.54 -0.86 -6.10
C VAL A 26 1.50 -0.12 -5.15
N SER A 27 2.20 -0.86 -4.29
CA SER A 27 3.13 -0.27 -3.32
C SER A 27 4.38 0.29 -3.99
N ALA A 28 4.93 -0.41 -4.98
CA ALA A 28 6.05 0.06 -5.79
C ALA A 28 5.68 1.31 -6.59
N TRP A 29 4.47 1.37 -7.17
CA TRP A 29 4.00 2.56 -7.86
C TRP A 29 3.97 3.79 -6.94
N SER A 30 3.50 3.63 -5.70
CA SER A 30 3.54 4.72 -4.71
C SER A 30 4.96 5.19 -4.45
N LEU A 31 5.88 4.27 -4.10
CA LEU A 31 7.24 4.59 -3.69
C LEU A 31 8.10 5.19 -4.82
N PHE A 32 7.98 4.69 -6.05
CA PHE A 32 8.86 5.08 -7.14
C PHE A 32 8.32 6.23 -7.99
N ARG A 33 7.01 6.49 -7.95
CA ARG A 33 6.39 7.49 -8.83
C ARG A 33 5.61 8.54 -8.10
N VAL A 34 4.67 8.16 -7.24
CA VAL A 34 3.79 9.14 -6.59
C VAL A 34 4.54 9.93 -5.53
N GLU A 35 5.19 9.26 -4.58
CA GLU A 35 5.89 9.92 -3.46
C GLU A 35 7.01 10.87 -3.93
N PRO A 36 7.90 10.49 -4.87
CA PRO A 36 8.89 11.43 -5.40
C PRO A 36 8.27 12.60 -6.16
N GLY A 37 7.13 12.39 -6.82
CA GLY A 37 6.36 13.45 -7.47
C GLY A 37 5.83 14.46 -6.45
N VAL A 38 5.22 13.97 -5.37
CA VAL A 38 4.71 14.80 -4.27
C VAL A 38 5.84 15.57 -3.60
N VAL A 39 7.00 14.95 -3.33
CA VAL A 39 8.15 15.65 -2.74
C VAL A 39 8.59 16.84 -3.61
N LYS A 40 8.58 16.70 -4.94
CA LYS A 40 8.86 17.81 -5.85
C LYS A 40 7.79 18.90 -5.74
N LEU A 41 6.51 18.54 -5.67
CA LEU A 41 5.42 19.51 -5.51
C LEU A 41 5.45 20.21 -4.14
N LEU A 42 5.97 19.57 -3.08
CA LEU A 42 6.14 20.17 -1.76
C LEU A 42 7.37 21.10 -1.67
N SER A 43 8.22 21.15 -2.70
CA SER A 43 9.40 22.02 -2.72
C SER A 43 9.09 23.48 -3.03
N SER A 44 7.92 23.77 -3.62
CA SER A 44 7.49 25.13 -3.94
C SER A 44 6.14 25.47 -3.28
N PRO A 45 6.00 26.68 -2.71
CA PRO A 45 4.72 27.19 -2.21
C PRO A 45 3.58 27.17 -3.23
N ASP A 46 3.87 27.40 -4.51
CA ASP A 46 2.85 27.56 -5.54
C ASP A 46 2.20 26.21 -5.93
N THR A 47 2.90 25.11 -5.68
CA THR A 47 2.48 23.75 -6.06
C THR A 47 1.89 22.94 -4.90
N LEU A 48 1.68 23.57 -3.73
CA LEU A 48 1.14 22.88 -2.56
C LEU A 48 -0.28 22.34 -2.78
N LYS A 49 -1.10 23.03 -3.59
CA LYS A 49 -2.43 22.54 -3.97
C LYS A 49 -2.34 21.25 -4.78
N ASP A 50 -1.41 21.18 -5.73
CA ASP A 50 -1.22 19.99 -6.56
C ASP A 50 -0.66 18.83 -5.72
N ALA A 51 0.26 19.12 -4.80
CA ALA A 51 0.74 18.14 -3.82
C ALA A 51 -0.41 17.55 -3.00
N TYR A 52 -1.34 18.39 -2.55
CA TYR A 52 -2.53 17.94 -1.82
C TYR A 52 -3.45 17.06 -2.68
N LEU A 53 -3.70 17.42 -3.94
CA LEU A 53 -4.57 16.62 -4.81
C LEU A 53 -4.03 15.20 -5.03
N GLU A 54 -2.71 15.04 -5.17
CA GLU A 54 -2.04 13.73 -5.25
C GLU A 54 -2.09 12.96 -3.91
N LEU A 55 -1.98 13.68 -2.79
CA LEU A 55 -2.02 13.11 -1.45
C LEU A 55 -3.42 12.79 -0.93
N ARG A 56 -4.46 13.40 -1.51
CA ARG A 56 -5.86 13.21 -1.11
C ARG A 56 -6.31 11.76 -1.28
N GLU A 57 -5.77 11.06 -2.27
CA GLU A 57 -6.03 9.63 -2.46
C GLU A 57 -5.04 8.80 -1.62
N PRO A 58 -5.54 8.02 -0.64
CA PRO A 58 -4.67 7.20 0.19
C PRO A 58 -4.06 6.06 -0.62
N GLN A 59 -2.86 5.65 -0.22
CA GLN A 59 -2.33 4.35 -0.60
C GLN A 59 -3.20 3.23 0.01
N LEU A 60 -3.25 2.06 -0.64
CA LEU A 60 -4.10 0.91 -0.30
C LEU A 60 -4.18 0.56 1.20
N PHE A 61 -3.04 0.59 1.90
CA PHE A 61 -2.91 0.33 3.34
C PHE A 61 -2.85 1.60 4.19
N ALA A 62 -2.69 2.77 3.58
CA ALA A 62 -2.75 4.08 4.22
C ALA A 62 -4.19 4.62 4.35
N GLY A 63 -5.21 3.80 4.07
CA GLY A 63 -6.61 4.20 4.10
C GLY A 63 -6.99 4.96 5.38
N TYR A 64 -7.53 6.16 5.19
CA TYR A 64 -7.90 7.10 6.26
C TYR A 64 -9.09 6.66 7.11
N LYS A 65 -9.63 5.46 6.82
CA LYS A 65 -10.69 4.79 7.57
C LYS A 65 -10.15 3.84 8.64
N ASN A 66 -8.84 3.61 8.70
CA ASN A 66 -8.23 2.80 9.74
C ASN A 66 -8.11 3.67 11.00
N TRP A 67 -8.93 3.38 12.01
CA TRP A 67 -9.07 4.12 13.28
C TRP A 67 -7.87 3.88 14.20
N ASP A 68 -6.65 4.13 13.73
CA ASP A 68 -5.48 4.23 14.61
C ASP A 68 -5.29 5.67 15.11
N ARG A 69 -4.49 5.84 16.17
CA ARG A 69 -4.26 7.14 16.82
C ARG A 69 -3.76 8.22 15.85
N GLU A 70 -3.02 7.80 14.82
CA GLU A 70 -2.47 8.68 13.77
C GLU A 70 -3.50 9.01 12.66
N GLY A 71 -4.40 8.07 12.36
CA GLY A 71 -5.44 8.19 11.34
C GLY A 71 -6.42 9.33 11.58
N ASN A 72 -6.69 9.68 12.85
CA ASN A 72 -7.51 10.85 13.19
C ASN A 72 -6.88 12.17 12.75
N GLY A 73 -5.56 12.32 12.90
CA GLY A 73 -4.84 13.53 12.47
C GLY A 73 -4.92 13.68 10.95
N VAL A 74 -4.70 12.58 10.24
CA VAL A 74 -4.75 12.50 8.78
C VAL A 74 -6.16 12.79 8.24
N PHE A 75 -7.20 12.20 8.84
CA PHE A 75 -8.59 12.46 8.46
C PHE A 75 -8.97 13.94 8.62
N ASN A 76 -8.58 14.54 9.75
CA ASN A 76 -8.85 15.96 10.01
C ASN A 76 -8.10 16.87 9.03
N THR A 77 -6.86 16.53 8.69
CA THR A 77 -6.07 17.24 7.67
C THR A 77 -6.75 17.19 6.30
N ILE A 78 -7.22 16.02 5.87
CA ILE A 78 -7.91 15.88 4.58
C ILE A 78 -9.19 16.71 4.58
N ARG A 79 -10.00 16.63 5.64
CA ARG A 79 -11.22 17.42 5.78
C ARG A 79 -10.94 18.92 5.77
N PHE A 80 -9.87 19.35 6.41
CA PHE A 80 -9.44 20.76 6.41
C PHE A 80 -9.13 21.24 4.99
N PHE A 81 -8.30 20.50 4.25
CA PHE A 81 -7.91 20.88 2.89
C PHE A 81 -9.04 20.68 1.87
N ASP A 82 -9.90 19.67 2.02
CA ASP A 82 -11.07 19.47 1.14
C ASP A 82 -11.99 20.68 1.19
N ASN A 83 -12.32 21.15 2.40
CA ASN A 83 -13.13 22.36 2.58
C ASN A 83 -12.43 23.57 1.95
N ARG A 84 -11.14 23.72 2.17
CA ARG A 84 -10.37 24.87 1.68
C ARG A 84 -10.31 24.93 0.16
N VAL A 85 -10.01 23.79 -0.48
CA VAL A 85 -9.98 23.66 -1.94
C VAL A 85 -11.38 23.86 -2.52
N PHE A 86 -12.42 23.35 -1.86
CA PHE A 86 -13.82 23.56 -2.25
C PHE A 86 -14.21 25.05 -2.27
N TYR A 87 -13.77 25.83 -1.26
CA TYR A 87 -13.99 27.28 -1.22
C TYR A 87 -13.00 28.09 -2.07
N GLY A 88 -12.15 27.44 -2.87
CA GLY A 88 -11.20 28.11 -3.76
C GLY A 88 -10.01 28.76 -3.06
N ALA A 89 -9.80 28.51 -1.78
CA ALA A 89 -8.66 29.04 -1.04
C ALA A 89 -7.38 28.24 -1.34
N GLY A 90 -6.27 28.95 -1.60
CA GLY A 90 -4.95 28.33 -1.79
C GLY A 90 -4.37 27.77 -0.49
N ILE A 91 -3.50 26.76 -0.59
CA ILE A 91 -2.77 26.20 0.55
C ILE A 91 -1.59 27.10 0.88
N ARG A 92 -1.44 27.47 2.15
CA ARG A 92 -0.38 28.40 2.59
C ARG A 92 0.92 27.66 2.88
N PRO A 93 2.10 28.32 2.77
CA PRO A 93 3.39 27.72 3.10
C PRO A 93 3.46 27.14 4.52
N GLU A 94 2.85 27.81 5.50
CA GLU A 94 2.79 27.35 6.89
C GLU A 94 1.97 26.05 7.09
N GLU A 95 1.17 25.66 6.10
CA GLU A 95 0.34 24.45 6.13
C GLU A 95 1.05 23.23 5.53
N LYS A 96 2.25 23.42 4.97
CA LYS A 96 3.10 22.36 4.42
C LYS A 96 3.31 21.18 5.39
N PRO A 97 3.53 21.36 6.71
CA PRO A 97 3.69 20.23 7.64
C PRO A 97 2.50 19.28 7.67
N TYR A 98 1.28 19.78 7.40
CA TYR A 98 0.10 18.91 7.31
C TYR A 98 0.13 18.04 6.05
N LEU A 99 0.67 18.53 4.94
CA LEU A 99 0.87 17.74 3.72
C LEU A 99 2.01 16.73 3.89
N GLU A 100 3.06 17.09 4.61
CA GLU A 100 4.14 16.16 4.98
C GLU A 100 3.60 15.01 5.84
N LEU A 101 2.69 15.27 6.77
CA LEU A 101 2.00 14.22 7.53
C LEU A 101 1.21 13.25 6.61
N LEU A 102 0.53 13.77 5.58
CA LEU A 102 -0.16 12.92 4.60
C LEU A 102 0.82 12.06 3.79
N LEU A 103 1.96 12.64 3.40
CA LEU A 103 3.02 11.95 2.68
C LEU A 103 3.65 10.85 3.54
N GLU A 104 3.97 11.13 4.79
CA GLU A 104 4.48 10.15 5.75
C GLU A 104 3.49 8.99 5.93
N ARG A 105 2.20 9.30 6.06
CA ARG A 105 1.17 8.26 6.17
C ARG A 105 1.08 7.39 4.91
N ARG A 106 1.15 8.00 3.72
CA ARG A 106 1.20 7.29 2.44
C ARG A 106 2.43 6.37 2.38
N HIS A 107 3.60 6.90 2.75
CA HIS A 107 4.85 6.14 2.79
C HIS A 107 4.76 4.93 3.74
N ALA A 108 4.22 5.13 4.94
CA ALA A 108 4.00 4.05 5.90
C ALA A 108 3.09 2.96 5.33
N GLY A 109 2.01 3.33 4.63
CA GLY A 109 1.13 2.37 3.95
C GLY A 109 1.83 1.63 2.81
N ALA A 110 2.64 2.33 2.01
CA ALA A 110 3.42 1.69 0.93
C ALA A 110 4.43 0.69 1.49
N MET A 111 5.15 1.05 2.55
CA MET A 111 6.10 0.16 3.23
C MET A 111 5.40 -1.04 3.88
N LEU A 112 4.21 -0.85 4.46
CA LEU A 112 3.39 -1.96 4.96
C LEU A 112 3.00 -2.88 3.81
N GLY A 113 2.56 -2.34 2.68
CA GLY A 113 2.24 -3.11 1.48
C GLY A 113 3.43 -3.94 0.97
N VAL A 114 4.64 -3.38 0.91
CA VAL A 114 5.85 -4.14 0.55
C VAL A 114 6.08 -5.31 1.52
N LYS A 115 5.96 -5.08 2.83
CA LYS A 115 6.12 -6.13 3.85
C LYS A 115 5.05 -7.21 3.72
N THR A 116 3.80 -6.84 3.47
CA THR A 116 2.69 -7.77 3.25
C THR A 116 2.90 -8.60 1.99
N ALA A 117 3.34 -7.99 0.88
CA ALA A 117 3.66 -8.71 -0.34
C ALA A 117 4.80 -9.71 -0.11
N LEU A 118 5.86 -9.32 0.61
CA LEU A 118 6.95 -10.22 0.97
C LEU A 118 6.46 -11.40 1.81
N PHE A 119 5.64 -11.14 2.82
CA PHE A 119 5.05 -12.20 3.65
C PHE A 119 4.25 -13.20 2.80
N LEU A 120 3.35 -12.72 1.94
CA LEU A 120 2.53 -13.57 1.08
C LEU A 120 3.37 -14.36 0.07
N LEU A 121 4.45 -13.76 -0.45
CA LEU A 121 5.40 -14.44 -1.31
C LEU A 121 6.11 -15.58 -0.56
N LEU A 122 6.54 -15.37 0.69
CA LEU A 122 7.12 -16.42 1.52
C LEU A 122 6.13 -17.57 1.78
N VAL A 123 4.86 -17.25 2.07
CA VAL A 123 3.81 -18.27 2.21
C VAL A 123 3.64 -19.09 0.93
N SER A 124 3.63 -18.43 -0.24
CA SER A 124 3.57 -19.10 -1.54
C SER A 124 4.79 -20.01 -1.77
N VAL A 125 5.99 -19.57 -1.40
CA VAL A 125 7.22 -20.36 -1.51
C VAL A 125 7.15 -21.59 -0.61
N MET A 126 6.67 -21.46 0.64
CA MET A 126 6.49 -22.60 1.53
C MET A 126 5.52 -23.64 0.95
N GLY A 127 4.40 -23.18 0.36
CA GLY A 127 3.48 -24.07 -0.35
C GLY A 127 4.13 -24.80 -1.52
N ALA A 128 4.98 -24.11 -2.29
CA ALA A 128 5.69 -24.70 -3.43
C ALA A 128 6.72 -25.75 -2.97
N VAL A 129 7.43 -25.49 -1.87
CA VAL A 129 8.36 -26.46 -1.26
C VAL A 129 7.59 -27.70 -0.78
N ALA A 130 6.45 -27.53 -0.09
CA ALA A 130 5.62 -28.64 0.36
C ALA A 130 5.14 -29.50 -0.82
N LEU A 131 4.66 -28.88 -1.90
CA LEU A 131 4.26 -29.57 -3.12
C LEU A 131 5.42 -30.34 -3.75
N ALA A 132 6.62 -29.74 -3.83
CA ALA A 132 7.80 -30.40 -4.39
C ALA A 132 8.21 -31.64 -3.59
N VAL A 133 8.12 -31.58 -2.26
CA VAL A 133 8.37 -32.74 -1.37
C VAL A 133 7.34 -33.85 -1.61
N GLU A 134 6.06 -33.51 -1.71
CA GLU A 134 4.99 -34.50 -1.97
C GLU A 134 5.16 -35.20 -3.32
N VAL A 135 5.50 -34.45 -4.37
CA VAL A 135 5.75 -35.02 -5.71
C VAL A 135 6.93 -35.99 -5.69
N LYS A 136 8.03 -35.64 -5.01
CA LYS A 136 9.19 -36.53 -4.87
C LYS A 136 8.88 -37.79 -4.07
N GLY A 137 8.17 -37.67 -2.95
CA GLY A 137 7.80 -38.81 -2.11
C GLY A 137 6.78 -39.76 -2.75
N SER A 138 5.92 -39.25 -3.63
CA SER A 138 4.96 -40.07 -4.39
C SER A 138 5.59 -40.86 -5.53
N GLY A 139 6.76 -40.44 -6.04
CA GLY A 139 7.51 -41.14 -7.08
C GLY A 139 8.46 -42.23 -6.58
N GLN A 140 8.60 -42.39 -5.25
CA GLN A 140 9.38 -43.45 -4.61
C GLN A 140 8.54 -44.63 -4.11
N LYS A 141 7.22 -44.61 -4.34
CA LYS A 141 6.29 -45.71 -4.07
C LYS A 141 5.86 -46.36 -5.39
#